data_AF-A0A832MU01-F1
#
_entry.id   AF-A0A832MU01-F1
#
_cell.length_a   1.000
_cell.length_b   1.000
_cell.length_c   1.000
_cell.angle_alpha   90.00
_cell.angle_beta   90.00
_cell.angle_gamma   90.00
#
_symmetry.space_group_name_H-M   'P 1'
#
loop_
_entity.id
_entity.type
_entity.pdbx_description
1 polymer ?
#
loop_
_entity_poly.entity_id
_entity_poly.type
_entity_poly.pdbx_seq_one_letter_code
_entity_poly.pdbx_strand_id
1 'polypeptide(L)'
;MAKRQETFGKKEREKKRLKKREDKQKRKEERRANSKGGSFENMIAYVDEFGQLTDTPPDPSKKIKVDAASIEIGTPKMEDREEVDPVRKGKVAFYDATKGFGFIQEQDTQEKYFVHVSGLTEEIKENDKVSFELERGQRGMNAVRVKKI
;
A
#
# COMPACT_ATOMS: atom_id res chain seq x y z
N MET A 1 -30.26 40.95 -77.98
CA MET A 1 -30.55 40.70 -76.55
C MET A 1 -29.32 41.05 -75.74
N ALA A 2 -29.35 42.15 -74.97
CA ALA A 2 -28.18 42.63 -74.24
C ALA A 2 -27.96 41.83 -72.95
N LYS A 3 -26.86 41.07 -72.87
CA LYS A 3 -26.40 40.40 -71.63
C LYS A 3 -26.12 41.47 -70.58
N ARG A 4 -26.82 41.42 -69.43
CA ARG A 4 -26.52 42.27 -68.26
C ARG A 4 -25.04 42.06 -67.88
N GLN A 5 -24.22 43.10 -68.04
CA GLN A 5 -22.87 43.12 -67.48
C GLN A 5 -22.97 43.15 -65.96
N GLU A 6 -22.62 42.04 -65.33
CA GLU A 6 -22.49 41.97 -63.88
C GLU A 6 -21.28 42.79 -63.43
N THR A 7 -21.53 43.76 -62.55
CA THR A 7 -20.47 44.59 -61.98
C THR A 7 -19.54 43.75 -61.11
N PHE A 8 -18.23 44.02 -61.18
CA PHE A 8 -17.17 43.31 -60.46
C PHE A 8 -17.49 43.14 -58.96
N GLY A 9 -18.00 44.19 -58.31
CA GLY A 9 -18.39 44.15 -56.90
C GLY A 9 -19.56 43.21 -56.55
N LYS A 10 -20.46 42.90 -57.50
CA LYS A 10 -21.52 41.88 -57.28
C LYS A 10 -20.92 40.47 -57.27
N LYS A 11 -20.01 40.18 -58.20
CA LYS A 11 -19.27 38.90 -58.26
C LYS A 11 -18.38 38.67 -57.05
N GLU A 12 -17.70 39.70 -56.56
CA GLU A 12 -16.88 39.59 -55.34
C GLU A 12 -17.72 39.31 -54.08
N ARG A 13 -18.89 39.96 -53.94
CA ARG A 13 -19.81 39.71 -52.83
C ARG A 13 -20.38 38.30 -52.85
N GLU A 14 -20.69 37.78 -54.03
CA GLU A 14 -21.18 36.40 -54.19
C GLU A 14 -20.10 35.37 -53.89
N LYS A 15 -18.87 35.57 -54.39
CA LYS A 15 -17.71 34.75 -54.02
C LYS A 15 -17.46 34.73 -52.51
N LYS A 16 -17.58 35.89 -51.84
CA LYS A 16 -17.45 35.98 -50.37
C LYS A 16 -18.57 35.23 -49.64
N ARG A 17 -19.78 35.18 -50.19
CA ARG A 17 -20.92 34.41 -49.63
C ARG A 17 -20.73 32.91 -49.83
N LEU A 18 -20.28 32.49 -51.01
CA LEU A 18 -19.98 31.09 -51.33
C LEU A 18 -18.85 30.56 -50.43
N LYS A 19 -17.74 31.30 -50.33
CA LYS A 19 -16.63 30.94 -49.44
C LYS A 19 -17.08 30.82 -47.98
N LYS A 20 -17.87 31.78 -47.47
CA LYS A 20 -18.45 31.69 -46.11
C LYS A 20 -19.36 30.48 -45.92
N ARG A 21 -20.10 30.06 -46.95
CA ARG A 21 -20.98 28.88 -46.91
C ARG A 21 -20.17 27.59 -46.91
N GLU A 22 -19.15 27.50 -47.76
CA GLU A 22 -18.20 26.38 -47.82
C GLU A 22 -17.42 26.24 -46.51
N ASP A 23 -16.89 27.34 -45.97
CA ASP A 23 -16.18 27.33 -44.68
C ASP A 23 -17.11 26.87 -43.54
N LYS A 24 -18.40 27.27 -43.58
CA LYS A 24 -19.40 26.82 -42.60
C LYS A 24 -19.75 25.34 -42.77
N GLN A 25 -19.79 24.83 -44.00
CA GLN A 25 -20.03 23.41 -44.29
C GLN A 25 -18.84 22.55 -43.86
N LYS A 26 -17.62 22.93 -44.23
CA LYS A 26 -16.39 22.26 -43.79
C LYS A 26 -16.29 22.23 -42.27
N ARG A 27 -16.54 23.36 -41.60
CA ARG A 27 -16.56 23.40 -40.13
C ARG A 27 -17.66 22.52 -39.53
N LYS A 28 -18.79 22.32 -40.21
CA LYS A 28 -19.85 21.40 -39.78
C LYS A 28 -19.44 19.94 -39.99
N GLU A 29 -18.79 19.62 -41.10
CA GLU A 29 -18.30 18.28 -41.42
C GLU A 29 -17.13 17.89 -40.53
N GLU A 30 -16.18 18.80 -40.27
CA GLU A 30 -15.13 18.62 -39.28
C GLU A 30 -15.72 18.40 -37.88
N ARG A 31 -16.73 19.19 -37.47
CA ARG A 31 -17.45 18.94 -36.22
C ARG A 31 -18.18 17.60 -36.21
N ARG A 32 -18.65 17.10 -37.37
CA ARG A 32 -19.37 15.82 -37.50
C ARG A 32 -18.43 14.62 -37.56
N ALA A 33 -17.25 14.76 -38.17
CA ALA A 33 -16.21 13.75 -38.24
C ALA A 33 -15.43 13.66 -36.92
N ASN A 34 -15.18 14.80 -36.27
CA ASN A 34 -14.53 14.86 -34.96
C ASN A 34 -15.51 14.71 -33.80
N SER A 35 -16.82 14.91 -34.01
CA SER A 35 -17.79 14.35 -33.07
C SER A 35 -17.70 12.84 -33.23
N LYS A 36 -16.90 12.19 -32.37
CA LYS A 36 -17.13 10.80 -32.01
C LYS A 36 -18.58 10.75 -31.55
N GLY A 37 -19.48 10.40 -32.48
CA GLY A 37 -20.92 10.43 -32.26
C GLY A 37 -21.27 9.60 -31.03
N GLY A 38 -22.35 9.94 -30.35
CA GLY A 38 -22.92 9.15 -29.26
C GLY A 38 -23.50 7.81 -29.70
N SER A 39 -22.85 7.14 -30.66
CA SER A 39 -23.08 5.73 -30.96
C SER A 39 -22.66 4.92 -29.75
N PHE A 40 -23.48 3.94 -29.38
CA PHE A 40 -23.34 3.09 -28.19
C PHE A 40 -21.93 2.50 -28.03
N GLU A 41 -21.29 2.14 -29.14
CA GLU A 41 -19.93 1.60 -29.17
C GLU A 41 -18.85 2.59 -28.68
N ASN A 42 -19.03 3.90 -28.89
CA ASN A 42 -18.09 4.93 -28.44
C ASN A 42 -18.27 5.32 -26.95
N MET A 43 -19.32 4.82 -26.30
CA MET A 43 -19.60 5.05 -24.88
C MET A 43 -19.13 3.89 -24.00
N ILE A 44 -18.86 2.74 -24.59
CA ILE A 44 -18.35 1.57 -23.88
C ILE A 44 -16.83 1.72 -23.79
N ALA A 45 -16.34 1.95 -22.57
CA ALA A 45 -14.94 1.77 -22.25
C ALA A 45 -14.76 0.35 -21.71
N TYR A 46 -13.79 -0.38 -22.26
CA TYR A 46 -13.41 -1.69 -21.73
C TYR A 46 -12.32 -1.53 -20.66
N VAL A 47 -12.22 -2.50 -19.76
CA VAL A 47 -11.21 -2.51 -18.69
C VAL A 47 -10.18 -3.58 -19.02
N ASP A 48 -8.92 -3.19 -19.11
CA ASP A 48 -7.81 -4.12 -19.32
C ASP A 48 -7.38 -4.83 -18.02
N GLU A 49 -6.42 -5.75 -18.13
CA GLU A 49 -5.87 -6.55 -17.01
C GLU A 49 -5.21 -5.69 -15.91
N PHE A 50 -4.93 -4.41 -16.18
CA PHE A 50 -4.31 -3.47 -15.25
C PHE A 50 -5.29 -2.40 -14.74
N GLY A 51 -6.58 -2.55 -15.05
CA GLY A 51 -7.63 -1.63 -14.60
C GLY A 51 -7.69 -0.32 -15.39
N GLN A 52 -7.04 -0.23 -16.54
CA GLN A 52 -7.07 0.95 -17.41
C GLN A 52 -8.21 0.86 -18.41
N LEU A 53 -8.78 2.02 -18.74
CA LEU A 53 -9.86 2.14 -19.72
C LEU A 53 -9.27 2.05 -21.14
N THR A 54 -9.63 1.00 -21.88
CA THR A 54 -9.20 0.80 -23.27
C THR A 54 -10.40 0.78 -24.22
N ASP A 55 -10.22 1.36 -25.41
CA ASP A 55 -11.23 1.33 -26.48
C ASP A 55 -11.34 -0.07 -27.13
N THR A 56 -10.33 -0.93 -26.95
CA THR A 56 -10.32 -2.30 -27.47
C THR A 56 -10.91 -3.30 -26.48
N PRO A 57 -11.84 -4.17 -26.91
CA PRO A 57 -12.41 -5.21 -26.07
C PRO A 57 -11.32 -6.21 -25.62
N PRO A 58 -11.38 -6.69 -24.37
CA PRO A 58 -10.39 -7.63 -23.85
C PRO A 58 -10.57 -8.99 -24.52
N ASP A 59 -9.46 -9.55 -25.04
CA ASP A 59 -9.48 -10.86 -25.69
C ASP A 59 -9.89 -11.95 -24.69
N PRO A 60 -10.90 -12.79 -25.00
CA PRO A 60 -11.40 -13.82 -24.08
C PRO A 60 -10.36 -14.89 -23.72
N SER A 61 -9.32 -15.04 -24.54
CA SER A 61 -8.23 -16.00 -24.33
C SER A 61 -7.23 -15.59 -23.24
N LYS A 62 -7.19 -14.31 -22.85
CA LYS A 62 -6.28 -13.80 -21.80
C LYS A 62 -6.92 -13.81 -20.41
N LYS A 63 -8.17 -14.28 -20.30
CA LYS A 63 -8.85 -14.38 -19.01
C LYS A 63 -8.13 -15.39 -18.12
N ILE A 64 -7.50 -14.89 -17.06
CA ILE A 64 -6.89 -15.70 -16.01
C ILE A 64 -8.00 -16.54 -15.36
N LYS A 65 -7.93 -17.85 -15.52
CA LYS A 65 -8.80 -18.80 -14.81
C LYS A 65 -8.22 -18.97 -13.42
N VAL A 66 -8.79 -18.28 -12.45
CA VAL A 66 -8.46 -18.46 -11.03
C VAL A 66 -9.37 -19.54 -10.48
N ASP A 67 -8.80 -20.63 -9.98
CA ASP A 67 -9.55 -21.69 -9.33
C ASP A 67 -10.10 -21.15 -8.00
N ALA A 68 -11.43 -21.18 -7.83
CA ALA A 68 -12.08 -20.61 -6.65
C ALA A 68 -11.60 -21.24 -5.33
N ALA A 69 -11.03 -22.45 -5.38
CA ALA A 69 -10.46 -23.14 -4.23
C ALA A 69 -9.11 -22.57 -3.76
N SER A 70 -8.37 -21.84 -4.59
CA SER A 70 -7.09 -21.21 -4.23
C SER A 70 -7.24 -19.79 -3.69
N ILE A 71 -8.45 -19.23 -3.72
CA ILE A 71 -8.72 -17.91 -3.13
C ILE A 71 -8.89 -18.14 -1.62
N GLU A 72 -7.83 -17.91 -0.86
CA GLU A 72 -7.86 -17.89 0.59
C GLU A 72 -8.71 -16.70 1.07
N ILE A 73 -9.99 -16.96 1.34
CA ILE A 73 -10.95 -15.94 1.80
C ILE A 73 -10.71 -15.56 3.28
N GLY A 74 -9.82 -16.27 3.98
CA GLY A 74 -9.45 -15.99 5.36
C GLY A 74 -8.05 -15.38 5.47
N THR A 75 -7.84 -14.49 6.43
CA THR A 75 -6.48 -14.13 6.84
C THR A 75 -5.72 -15.42 7.17
N PRO A 76 -4.52 -15.65 6.62
CA PRO A 76 -3.73 -16.81 7.00
C PRO A 76 -3.63 -16.83 8.52
N LYS A 77 -3.96 -17.97 9.13
CA LYS A 77 -3.61 -18.18 10.53
C LYS A 77 -2.11 -17.97 10.60
N MET A 78 -1.66 -17.08 11.48
CA MET A 78 -0.25 -16.86 11.76
C MET A 78 0.29 -18.15 12.39
N GLU A 79 0.55 -19.16 11.56
CA GLU A 79 1.37 -20.31 11.90
C GLU A 79 2.81 -19.82 11.78
N ASP A 80 3.58 -20.04 12.83
CA ASP A 80 5.00 -19.68 12.96
C ASP A 80 5.29 -18.19 13.20
N ARG A 81 4.63 -17.59 14.20
CA ARG A 81 5.43 -16.69 15.04
C ARG A 81 6.32 -17.60 15.86
N GLU A 82 7.55 -17.82 15.40
CA GLU A 82 8.58 -18.54 16.16
C GLU A 82 8.41 -18.17 17.62
N GLU A 83 8.16 -19.17 18.47
CA GLU A 83 8.09 -18.98 19.91
C GLU A 83 9.45 -18.40 20.31
N VAL A 84 9.51 -17.07 20.38
CA VAL A 84 10.71 -16.38 20.83
C VAL A 84 10.88 -16.87 22.25
N ASP A 85 11.83 -17.78 22.45
CA ASP A 85 12.17 -18.33 23.74
C ASP A 85 12.16 -17.16 24.73
N PRO A 86 11.25 -17.14 25.73
CA PRO A 86 11.12 -15.99 26.62
C PRO A 86 12.37 -15.79 27.49
N VAL A 87 13.34 -16.70 27.39
CA VAL A 87 14.57 -16.76 28.16
C VAL A 87 15.64 -15.89 27.52
N ARG A 88 15.91 -14.75 28.15
CA ARG A 88 16.99 -13.82 27.81
C ARG A 88 18.21 -14.06 28.70
N LYS A 89 19.38 -13.63 28.24
CA LYS A 89 20.65 -13.74 28.97
C LYS A 89 21.16 -12.36 29.37
N GLY A 90 21.68 -12.27 30.58
CA GLY A 90 22.19 -11.02 31.12
C GLY A 90 23.25 -11.21 32.19
N LYS A 91 23.73 -10.10 32.71
CA LYS A 91 24.67 -10.01 33.83
C LYS A 91 24.04 -9.20 34.96
N VAL A 92 24.18 -9.67 36.19
CA VAL A 92 23.71 -8.95 37.38
C VAL A 92 24.60 -7.72 37.58
N ALA A 93 24.02 -6.52 37.47
CA ALA A 93 24.73 -5.26 37.62
C ALA A 93 24.82 -4.83 39.10
N PHE A 94 23.74 -5.05 39.84
CA PHE A 94 23.65 -4.72 41.27
C PHE A 94 22.63 -5.65 41.93
N TYR A 95 22.94 -6.18 43.10
CA TYR A 95 22.00 -6.98 43.87
C TYR A 95 22.26 -6.80 45.37
N ASP A 96 21.25 -6.32 46.08
CA ASP A 96 21.27 -6.18 47.53
C ASP A 96 20.51 -7.35 48.16
N ALA A 97 21.25 -8.32 48.70
CA ALA A 97 20.67 -9.49 49.36
C ALA A 97 19.90 -9.14 50.65
N THR A 98 20.21 -8.01 51.30
CA THR A 98 19.51 -7.60 52.53
C THR A 98 18.14 -6.99 52.24
N LYS A 99 18.03 -6.27 51.12
CA LYS A 99 16.77 -5.64 50.69
C LYS A 99 16.00 -6.47 49.65
N GLY A 100 16.62 -7.50 49.08
CA GLY A 100 15.98 -8.44 48.16
C GLY A 100 15.64 -7.86 46.79
N PHE A 101 16.39 -6.86 46.31
CA PHE A 101 16.19 -6.29 44.98
C PHE A 101 17.52 -6.09 44.25
N GLY A 102 17.45 -6.01 42.93
CA GLY A 102 18.60 -5.74 42.10
C GLY A 102 18.25 -5.34 40.67
N PHE A 103 19.27 -5.29 39.84
CA PHE A 103 19.16 -5.00 38.41
C PHE A 103 20.02 -5.96 37.59
N ILE A 104 19.43 -6.49 36.52
CA ILE A 104 20.09 -7.34 35.53
C ILE A 104 20.24 -6.54 34.24
N GLN A 105 21.45 -6.52 33.70
CA GLN A 105 21.74 -5.92 32.41
C GLN A 105 21.70 -6.99 31.33
N GLU A 106 20.83 -6.83 30.34
CA GLU A 106 20.72 -7.75 29.20
C GLU A 106 21.94 -7.61 28.27
N GLN A 107 22.37 -8.72 27.67
CA GLN A 107 23.56 -8.71 26.79
C GLN A 107 23.30 -8.02 25.44
N ASP A 108 22.09 -8.15 24.89
CA ASP A 108 21.78 -7.68 23.53
C ASP A 108 21.39 -6.20 23.51
N THR A 109 20.46 -5.79 24.38
CA THR A 109 19.93 -4.42 24.43
C THR A 109 20.72 -3.52 25.37
N GLN A 110 21.56 -4.11 26.24
CA GLN A 110 22.28 -3.40 27.29
C GLN A 110 21.36 -2.65 28.29
N GLU A 111 20.04 -2.88 28.22
CA GLU A 111 19.04 -2.32 29.11
C GLU A 111 19.08 -3.00 30.48
N LYS A 112 18.66 -2.25 31.51
CA LYS A 112 18.62 -2.74 32.90
C LYS A 112 17.19 -3.09 33.27
N TYR A 113 16.99 -4.34 33.64
CA TYR A 113 15.72 -4.85 34.12
C TYR A 113 15.74 -5.02 35.63
N PHE A 114 14.61 -4.73 36.26
CA PHE A 114 14.45 -4.88 37.70
C PHE A 114 14.33 -6.37 38.06
N VAL A 115 14.91 -6.78 39.19
CA VAL A 115 14.73 -8.12 39.76
C VAL A 115 14.38 -8.01 41.24
N HIS A 116 13.47 -8.87 41.68
CA HIS A 116 13.05 -9.01 43.08
C HIS A 116 13.33 -10.44 43.57
N VAL A 117 13.55 -10.60 44.88
CA VAL A 117 13.83 -11.91 45.52
C VAL A 117 12.76 -12.97 45.20
N SER A 118 11.51 -12.56 44.97
CA SER A 118 10.43 -13.48 44.58
C SER A 118 10.58 -14.10 43.19
N GLY A 119 11.39 -13.49 42.31
CA GLY A 119 11.64 -13.98 40.95
C GLY A 119 12.92 -14.81 40.83
N LEU A 120 13.69 -14.96 41.91
CA LEU A 120 14.94 -15.72 41.94
C LEU A 120 14.64 -17.20 42.25
N THR A 121 15.20 -18.10 41.43
CA THR A 121 15.18 -19.54 41.75
C THR A 121 16.41 -19.93 42.59
N GLU A 122 17.51 -19.21 42.39
CA GLU A 122 18.80 -19.41 43.07
C GLU A 122 19.33 -18.07 43.58
N GLU A 123 20.20 -18.11 44.59
CA GLU A 123 20.87 -16.92 45.10
C GLU A 123 21.88 -16.39 44.07
N ILE A 124 21.69 -15.15 43.63
CA ILE A 124 22.58 -14.47 42.69
C ILE A 124 23.51 -13.49 43.41
N LYS A 125 24.74 -13.32 42.89
CA LYS A 125 25.67 -12.28 43.35
C LYS A 125 25.90 -11.24 42.26
N GLU A 126 26.44 -10.09 42.66
CA GLU A 126 26.90 -9.09 41.70
C GLU A 126 27.88 -9.71 40.70
N ASN A 127 27.75 -9.31 39.42
CA ASN A 127 28.53 -9.79 38.28
C ASN A 127 28.24 -11.21 37.76
N ASP A 128 27.31 -11.97 38.35
CA ASP A 128 26.93 -13.28 37.82
C ASP A 128 26.22 -13.18 36.47
N LYS A 129 26.42 -14.19 35.62
CA LYS A 129 25.65 -14.38 34.37
C LYS A 129 24.37 -15.15 34.70
N VAL A 130 23.26 -14.65 34.19
CA VAL A 130 21.94 -15.19 34.51
C VAL A 130 21.08 -15.30 33.26
N SER A 131 20.21 -16.31 33.26
CA SER A 131 19.07 -16.43 32.36
C SER A 131 17.82 -15.93 33.08
N PHE A 132 16.98 -15.17 32.41
CA PHE A 132 15.75 -14.63 32.99
C PHE A 132 14.67 -14.45 31.92
N GLU A 133 13.42 -14.50 32.35
CA GLU A 133 12.26 -14.16 31.52
C GLU A 133 11.80 -12.73 31.84
N LEU A 134 11.28 -12.01 30.85
CA LEU A 134 10.74 -10.66 31.05
C LEU A 134 9.22 -10.67 31.18
N GLU A 135 8.74 -10.08 32.27
CA GLU A 135 7.33 -9.90 32.55
C GLU A 135 6.99 -8.41 32.74
N ARG A 136 5.80 -7.98 32.33
CA ARG A 136 5.33 -6.60 32.54
C ARG A 136 4.84 -6.44 33.98
N GLY A 137 5.59 -5.70 34.79
CA GLY A 137 5.20 -5.34 36.16
C GLY A 137 4.65 -3.92 36.28
N GLN A 138 4.23 -3.54 37.50
CA GLN A 138 3.67 -2.22 37.80
C GLN A 138 4.65 -1.06 37.58
N ARG A 139 5.96 -1.32 37.63
CA ARG A 139 7.05 -0.33 37.51
C ARG A 139 7.88 -0.48 36.24
N GLY A 140 7.40 -1.26 35.27
CA GLY A 140 8.11 -1.57 34.02
C GLY A 140 8.40 -3.06 33.87
N MET A 141 9.38 -3.38 33.03
CA MET A 141 9.78 -4.77 32.77
C MET A 141 10.52 -5.35 33.98
N ASN A 142 10.04 -6.49 34.46
CA ASN A 142 10.58 -7.25 35.58
C ASN A 142 11.19 -8.56 35.10
N ALA A 143 12.32 -8.96 35.67
CA ALA A 143 12.95 -10.24 35.42
C ALA A 143 12.37 -11.31 36.38
N VAL A 144 11.86 -12.41 35.81
CA VAL A 144 11.23 -13.52 36.52
C VAL A 144 11.92 -14.83 36.14
N ARG A 145 11.89 -15.83 37.04
CA ARG A 145 12.58 -17.13 36.89
C ARG A 145 14.07 -16.99 36.60
N VAL A 146 14.74 -16.15 37.38
CA VAL A 146 16.18 -15.94 37.21
C VAL A 146 16.94 -17.17 37.67
N LYS A 147 17.80 -17.70 36.79
CA LYS A 147 18.72 -18.82 37.05
C LYS A 147 20.14 -18.44 36.67
N LYS A 148 21.12 -18.88 37.45
CA LYS A 148 22.54 -18.68 37.13
C LYS A 148 22.95 -19.58 35.97
N ILE A 149 23.77 -19.05 35.05
CA ILE A 149 24.40 -19.79 33.93
C ILE A 149 25.86 -20.04 34.25
#